data_AF-A0A109FCS8-F1
#
_entry.id   AF-A0A109FCS8-F1
#
_cell.length_a   1.000
_cell.length_b   1.000
_cell.length_c   1.000
_cell.angle_alpha   90.00
_cell.angle_beta   90.00
_cell.angle_gamma   90.00
#
_symmetry.space_group_name_H-M   'P 1'
#
loop_
_entity.id
_entity.type
_entity.pdbx_description
1 polymer ?
#
loop_
_entity_poly.entity_id
_entity_poly.type
_entity_poly.pdbx_seq_one_letter_code
_entity_poly.pdbx_strand_id
1 'polypeptide(L)'
;MAAPAATSSGLSGKMTQLWNSPAGPKTVFFWAPMFKWALVAAGIKDLSRPAEVISIPQNLALTATGLIWVRYSFVITPVNYSLAAVNLFVAGTGITSLYRAWE
;
A
#
# COMPACT_ATOMS: atom_id res chain seq x y z
N MET A 1 45.94 -23.64 14.61
CA MET A 1 44.91 -24.02 13.62
C MET A 1 43.57 -23.56 14.18
N ALA A 2 42.93 -22.58 13.53
CA ALA A 2 41.72 -21.92 13.99
C ALA A 2 40.48 -22.82 13.82
N ALA A 3 39.52 -22.71 14.75
CA ALA A 3 38.14 -23.14 14.53
C ALA A 3 37.27 -21.86 14.46
N PRO A 4 36.43 -21.68 13.43
CA PRO A 4 35.60 -20.49 13.30
C PRO A 4 34.43 -20.55 14.30
N ALA A 5 34.22 -19.45 15.02
CA ALA A 5 33.07 -19.28 15.89
C ALA A 5 31.77 -19.35 15.08
N ALA A 6 30.87 -20.26 15.45
CA ALA A 6 29.55 -20.40 14.85
C ALA A 6 28.78 -19.08 14.99
N THR A 7 28.59 -18.38 13.87
CA THR A 7 27.84 -17.13 13.81
C THR A 7 26.35 -17.45 13.75
N SER A 8 25.67 -17.42 14.88
CA SER A 8 24.21 -17.50 14.94
C SER A 8 23.58 -16.14 14.55
N SER A 9 23.53 -15.80 13.26
CA SER A 9 23.08 -14.47 12.81
C SER A 9 22.04 -14.46 11.67
N GLY A 10 21.39 -15.58 11.38
CA GLY A 10 20.42 -15.66 10.27
C GLY A 10 19.08 -14.93 10.52
N LEU A 11 18.53 -14.99 11.74
CA LEU A 11 17.22 -14.43 12.08
C LEU A 11 17.33 -13.06 12.80
N SER A 12 18.31 -12.93 13.69
CA SER A 12 18.59 -11.68 14.44
C SER A 12 19.00 -10.55 13.49
N GLY A 13 19.90 -10.82 12.52
CA GLY A 13 20.38 -9.81 11.58
C GLY A 13 19.27 -9.21 10.69
N LYS A 14 18.39 -10.05 10.14
CA LYS A 14 17.27 -9.58 9.30
C LYS A 14 16.21 -8.82 10.09
N MET A 15 15.90 -9.26 11.32
CA MET A 15 14.93 -8.60 12.17
C MET A 15 15.46 -7.25 12.68
N THR A 16 16.74 -7.17 13.04
CA THR A 16 17.42 -5.91 13.37
C THR A 16 17.51 -4.97 12.17
N GLN A 17 17.76 -5.49 10.96
CA GLN A 17 17.79 -4.70 9.72
C GLN A 17 16.41 -4.13 9.37
N LEU A 18 15.33 -4.91 9.52
CA LEU A 18 13.95 -4.41 9.35
C LEU A 18 13.58 -3.39 10.42
N TRP A 19 14.00 -3.59 11.67
CA TRP A 19 13.73 -2.69 12.81
C TRP A 19 14.44 -1.34 12.71
N ASN A 20 15.61 -1.31 12.08
CA ASN A 20 16.40 -0.09 11.86
C ASN A 20 16.23 0.50 10.45
N SER A 21 15.33 -0.06 9.63
CA SER A 21 15.04 0.46 8.30
C SER A 21 14.47 1.89 8.37
N PRO A 22 14.85 2.81 7.45
CA PRO A 22 14.31 4.17 7.38
C PRO A 22 12.78 4.24 7.24
N ALA A 23 12.17 3.20 6.69
CA ALA A 23 10.72 3.03 6.60
C ALA A 23 10.23 1.83 7.45
N GLY A 24 10.98 1.49 8.50
CA GLY A 24 10.71 0.36 9.37
C GLY A 24 9.59 0.60 10.39
N PRO A 25 9.29 -0.40 11.24
CA PRO A 25 8.17 -0.39 12.19
C PRO A 25 8.19 0.73 13.24
N LYS A 26 9.33 1.42 13.39
CA LYS A 26 9.45 2.60 14.26
C LYS A 26 8.86 3.87 13.66
N THR A 27 8.49 3.85 12.38
CA THR A 27 8.17 5.06 11.62
C THR A 27 6.72 5.07 11.17
N VAL A 28 6.17 6.29 10.99
CA VAL A 28 4.85 6.49 10.39
C VAL A 28 4.78 5.92 8.96
N PHE A 29 5.92 5.83 8.27
CA PHE A 29 6.01 5.26 6.93
C PHE A 29 5.67 3.76 6.89
N PHE A 30 5.77 3.04 8.00
CA PHE A 30 5.32 1.66 8.10
C PHE A 30 3.83 1.58 8.45
N TRP A 31 3.43 2.25 9.54
CA TRP A 31 2.08 2.11 10.09
C TRP A 31 1.00 2.76 9.21
N ALA A 32 1.27 3.93 8.62
CA ALA A 32 0.29 4.62 7.78
C ALA A 32 -0.19 3.77 6.58
N PRO A 33 0.71 3.21 5.73
CA PRO A 33 0.26 2.32 4.67
C PRO A 33 -0.34 1.01 5.20
N MET A 34 0.15 0.46 6.32
CA MET A 34 -0.46 -0.72 6.96
C MET A 34 -1.94 -0.51 7.28
N PHE A 35 -2.32 0.64 7.84
CA PHE A 35 -3.74 0.95 8.07
C PHE A 35 -4.49 1.23 6.76
N LYS A 36 -3.85 1.90 5.79
CA LYS A 36 -4.50 2.19 4.50
C LYS A 36 -4.81 0.93 3.68
N TRP A 37 -4.15 -0.20 3.92
CA TRP A 37 -4.53 -1.48 3.28
C TRP A 37 -5.98 -1.90 3.58
N ALA A 38 -6.58 -1.43 4.68
CA ALA A 38 -8.01 -1.61 4.93
C ALA A 38 -8.89 -0.97 3.83
N LEU A 39 -8.45 0.16 3.25
CA LEU A 39 -9.15 0.81 2.13
C LEU A 39 -9.11 -0.05 0.87
N VAL A 40 -7.99 -0.72 0.62
CA VAL A 40 -7.87 -1.65 -0.51
C VAL A 40 -8.81 -2.84 -0.32
N ALA A 41 -8.82 -3.44 0.87
CA ALA A 41 -9.73 -4.53 1.18
C ALA A 41 -11.21 -4.12 1.04
N ALA A 42 -11.56 -2.93 1.52
CA ALA A 42 -12.89 -2.36 1.35
C ALA A 42 -13.23 -2.13 -0.13
N GLY A 43 -12.31 -1.57 -0.93
CA GLY A 43 -12.50 -1.35 -2.36
C GLY A 43 -12.72 -2.64 -3.13
N ILE A 44 -11.96 -3.70 -2.83
CA ILE A 44 -12.14 -5.03 -3.44
C ILE A 44 -13.52 -5.60 -3.08
N LYS A 45 -13.95 -5.47 -1.81
CA LYS A 45 -15.28 -5.92 -1.39
C LYS A 45 -16.40 -5.13 -2.08
N ASP A 46 -16.20 -3.84 -2.30
CA ASP A 46 -17.16 -2.96 -2.97
C ASP A 46 -17.39 -3.35 -4.43
N LEU A 47 -16.42 -4.01 -5.08
CA LEU A 47 -16.60 -4.59 -6.43
C LEU A 47 -17.70 -5.65 -6.50
N SER A 48 -18.22 -6.17 -5.38
CA SER A 48 -19.37 -7.10 -5.42
C SER A 48 -20.72 -6.38 -5.41
N ARG A 49 -20.75 -5.04 -5.29
CA ARG A 49 -22.00 -4.28 -5.28
C ARG A 49 -22.63 -4.17 -6.67
N PRO A 50 -23.97 -4.10 -6.76
CA PRO A 50 -24.68 -3.85 -8.01
C PRO A 50 -24.23 -2.53 -8.65
N ALA A 51 -24.14 -2.50 -9.98
CA ALA A 51 -23.67 -1.32 -10.73
C ALA A 51 -24.58 -0.10 -10.52
N GLU A 52 -25.88 -0.32 -10.33
CA GLU A 52 -26.90 0.72 -10.16
C GLU A 52 -26.72 1.56 -8.87
N VAL A 53 -25.98 1.03 -7.88
CA VAL A 53 -25.69 1.74 -6.62
C VAL A 53 -24.29 2.35 -6.57
N ILE A 54 -23.53 2.29 -7.68
CA ILE A 54 -22.19 2.84 -7.77
C ILE A 54 -22.26 4.35 -8.00
N SER A 55 -21.74 5.12 -7.04
CA SER A 55 -21.58 6.57 -7.21
C SER A 55 -20.39 6.87 -8.14
N ILE A 56 -20.69 7.28 -9.37
CA ILE A 56 -19.69 7.70 -10.37
C ILE A 56 -18.80 8.85 -9.87
N PRO A 57 -19.32 9.99 -9.34
CA PRO A 57 -18.45 11.08 -8.91
C PRO A 57 -17.53 10.69 -7.75
N GLN A 58 -18.00 9.81 -6.86
CA GLN A 58 -17.17 9.30 -5.76
C GLN A 58 -16.05 8.39 -6.26
N ASN A 59 -16.35 7.44 -7.15
CA ASN A 59 -15.32 6.55 -7.71
C ASN A 59 -14.32 7.31 -8.58
N LEU A 60 -14.77 8.36 -9.29
CA LEU A 60 -13.90 9.25 -10.03
C LEU A 60 -12.94 10.02 -9.10
N ALA A 61 -13.47 10.58 -8.00
CA ALA A 61 -12.65 11.26 -7.00
C ALA A 61 -11.63 10.31 -6.35
N LEU A 62 -12.04 9.09 -5.98
CA LEU A 62 -11.14 8.08 -5.42
C LEU A 62 -10.05 7.66 -6.41
N THR A 63 -10.41 7.52 -7.69
CA THR A 63 -9.46 7.19 -8.75
C THR A 63 -8.44 8.31 -8.95
N ALA A 64 -8.91 9.55 -9.12
CA ALA A 64 -8.05 10.71 -9.35
C ALA A 64 -7.09 10.94 -8.18
N THR A 65 -7.62 10.87 -6.95
CA THR A 65 -6.78 11.01 -5.74
C THR A 65 -5.77 9.88 -5.64
N GLY A 66 -6.15 8.63 -5.88
CA GLY A 66 -5.22 7.49 -5.91
C GLY A 66 -4.05 7.72 -6.87
N LEU A 67 -4.31 8.16 -8.10
CA LEU A 67 -3.25 8.44 -9.08
C LEU A 67 -2.30 9.56 -8.65
N ILE A 68 -2.82 10.65 -8.09
CA ILE A 68 -2.00 11.77 -7.57
C ILE A 68 -1.10 11.27 -6.43
N TRP A 69 -1.66 10.48 -5.51
CA TRP A 69 -0.93 9.99 -4.35
C TRP A 69 0.09 8.90 -4.68
N VAL A 70 -0.06 8.17 -5.79
CA VAL A 70 0.99 7.27 -6.29
C VAL A 70 2.26 8.06 -6.58
N ARG A 71 2.18 9.15 -7.35
CA ARG A 71 3.34 10.01 -7.63
C ARG A 71 3.95 10.57 -6.34
N TYR A 72 3.11 11.08 -5.44
CA TYR A 72 3.59 11.68 -4.20
C TYR A 72 4.34 10.68 -3.31
N SER A 73 3.97 9.39 -3.33
CA SER A 73 4.62 8.32 -2.57
C SER A 73 6.09 8.10 -2.95
N PHE A 74 6.49 8.47 -4.18
CA PHE A 74 7.87 8.40 -4.66
C PHE A 74 8.70 9.67 -4.38
N VAL A 75 8.05 10.79 -4.07
CA VAL A 75 8.71 12.06 -3.73
C VAL A 75 9.06 12.14 -2.24
N ILE A 76 8.30 11.43 -1.40
CA ILE A 76 8.57 11.35 0.04
C ILE A 76 9.92 10.67 0.28
N THR A 77 10.72 11.22 1.19
CA THR A 77 12.00 10.64 1.64
C THR A 77 11.87 10.13 3.08
N PRO A 78 12.17 8.85 3.36
CA PRO A 78 12.53 7.78 2.42
C PRO A 78 11.32 7.33 1.57
N VAL A 79 11.60 6.84 0.35
CA VAL A 79 10.58 6.40 -0.61
C VAL A 79 9.70 5.29 -0.03
N ASN A 80 8.38 5.44 -0.13
CA ASN A 80 7.42 4.51 0.45
C ASN A 80 6.64 3.73 -0.61
N TYR A 81 7.17 2.56 -0.96
CA TYR A 81 6.56 1.66 -1.95
C TYR A 81 5.21 1.08 -1.51
N SER A 82 5.01 0.83 -0.21
CA SER A 82 3.73 0.30 0.30
C SER A 82 2.62 1.35 0.17
N LEU A 83 2.94 2.61 0.45
CA LEU A 83 2.01 3.72 0.23
C LEU A 83 1.68 3.90 -1.26
N ALA A 84 2.67 3.77 -2.15
CA ALA A 84 2.44 3.79 -3.59
C ALA A 84 1.49 2.65 -4.02
N ALA A 85 1.73 1.43 -3.54
CA ALA A 85 0.90 0.26 -3.84
C ALA A 85 -0.56 0.47 -3.39
N VAL A 86 -0.79 0.94 -2.16
CA VAL A 86 -2.16 1.16 -1.67
C VAL A 86 -2.91 2.17 -2.54
N ASN A 87 -2.31 3.31 -2.87
CA ASN A 87 -2.98 4.30 -3.71
C ASN A 87 -3.20 3.82 -5.15
N LEU A 88 -2.31 2.96 -5.67
CA LEU A 88 -2.48 2.32 -6.96
C LEU A 88 -3.64 1.32 -6.96
N PHE A 89 -3.79 0.51 -5.90
CA PHE A 89 -4.92 -0.38 -5.75
C PHE A 89 -6.24 0.38 -5.61
N VAL A 90 -6.28 1.45 -4.81
CA VAL A 90 -7.47 2.31 -4.67
C VAL A 90 -7.87 2.89 -6.03
N ALA A 91 -6.90 3.38 -6.81
CA ALA A 91 -7.17 3.85 -8.16
C ALA A 91 -7.68 2.72 -9.08
N GLY A 92 -7.06 1.54 -9.03
CA GLY A 92 -7.46 0.38 -9.84
C GLY A 92 -8.88 -0.12 -9.52
N THR A 93 -9.24 -0.21 -8.24
CA THR A 93 -10.61 -0.58 -7.84
C THR A 93 -11.61 0.49 -8.28
N GLY A 94 -11.26 1.77 -8.17
CA GLY A 94 -12.11 2.87 -8.65
C GLY A 94 -12.34 2.85 -10.16
N ILE A 95 -11.30 2.58 -10.95
CA ILE A 95 -11.41 2.40 -12.42
C ILE A 95 -12.33 1.22 -12.75
N THR A 96 -12.16 0.09 -12.04
CA THR A 96 -12.99 -1.10 -12.26
C THR A 96 -14.47 -0.81 -11.94
N SER A 97 -14.74 -0.10 -10.85
CA SER A 97 -16.10 0.33 -10.49
C SER A 97 -16.69 1.31 -11.51
N LEU A 98 -15.89 2.23 -12.06
CA LEU A 98 -16.33 3.15 -13.12
C LEU A 98 -16.64 2.43 -14.42
N TYR A 99 -15.80 1.48 -14.84
CA TYR A 99 -16.03 0.66 -16.02
C TYR A 99 -17.36 -0.10 -15.91
N ARG A 100 -17.61 -0.71 -14.75
CA ARG A 100 -18.85 -1.45 -14.46
C ARG A 100 -20.10 -0.59 -14.31
N ALA A 101 -19.95 0.69 -14.01
CA ALA A 101 -21.08 1.62 -13.95
C ALA A 101 -21.45 2.18 -15.34
N TRP A 102 -20.59 1.95 -16.34
CA TRP A 102 -20.78 2.40 -17.72
C TRP A 102 -21.33 1.29 -18.64
N GLU A 103 -21.08 0.01 -18.32
CA GLU A 103 -21.83 -1.14 -18.86
C GLU A 103 -23.23 -1.24 -18.25
#